data_AF-M0P0D7-F1
#
_entry.id   AF-M0P0D7-F1
#
_cell.length_a   1.000
_cell.length_b   1.000
_cell.length_c   1.000
_cell.angle_alpha   90.00
_cell.angle_beta   90.00
_cell.angle_gamma   90.00
#
_symmetry.space_group_name_H-M   'P 1'
#
loop_
_entity.id
_entity.type
_entity.pdbx_description
1 polymer ?
#
loop_
_entity_poly.entity_id
_entity_poly.type
_entity_poly.pdbx_seq_one_letter_code
_entity_poly.pdbx_strand_id
1 'polypeptide(L)'
;MASKNIGIKEDVYERLKTHKRGDESFSETLDRILHELDSDWRTNAGFLSEEEAADLEAEVSRGLEDVDDSFDELGDEVDDRLSGES
;
A
#
# COMPACT_ATOMS: atom_id res chain seq x y z
N MET A 1 24.14 -15.89 -10.87
CA MET A 1 23.14 -16.35 -9.89
C MET A 1 23.16 -17.86 -9.86
N ALA A 2 23.11 -18.49 -8.69
CA ALA A 2 23.02 -19.95 -8.59
C ALA A 2 21.59 -20.38 -8.95
N SER A 3 21.40 -21.12 -10.03
CA SER A 3 20.11 -21.74 -10.33
C SER A 3 19.94 -22.99 -9.48
N LYS A 4 18.80 -23.10 -8.81
CA LYS A 4 18.38 -24.31 -8.11
C LYS A 4 17.15 -24.85 -8.83
N ASN A 5 17.19 -26.13 -9.19
CA ASN A 5 16.04 -26.80 -9.77
C ASN A 5 15.07 -27.16 -8.64
N ILE A 6 13.87 -26.61 -8.70
CA ILE A 6 12.77 -26.92 -7.78
C ILE A 6 11.69 -27.61 -8.60
N GLY A 7 11.24 -28.78 -8.14
CA GLY A 7 10.09 -29.44 -8.71
C GLY A 7 8.80 -28.73 -8.28
N ILE A 8 7.96 -28.38 -9.23
CA ILE A 8 6.64 -27.78 -8.97
C ILE A 8 5.54 -28.68 -9.53
N LYS A 9 4.33 -28.54 -9.00
CA LYS A 9 3.16 -29.25 -9.54
C LYS A 9 2.87 -28.75 -10.96
N GLU A 10 2.40 -29.65 -11.82
CA GLU A 10 2.05 -29.33 -13.22
C GLU A 10 1.06 -28.16 -13.31
N ASP A 11 0.02 -28.16 -12.48
CA ASP A 11 -0.98 -27.08 -12.45
C ASP A 11 -0.35 -25.71 -12.10
N VAL A 12 0.68 -25.71 -11.27
CA VAL A 12 1.42 -24.49 -10.87
C VAL A 12 2.32 -24.03 -12.02
N TYR A 13 2.95 -24.98 -12.72
CA TYR A 13 3.76 -24.70 -13.89
C TYR A 13 2.93 -24.04 -15.00
N GLU A 14 1.75 -24.58 -15.32
CA GLU A 14 0.87 -24.01 -16.36
C GLU A 14 0.32 -22.63 -15.97
N ARG A 15 0.02 -22.39 -14.68
CA ARG A 15 -0.35 -21.06 -14.18
C ARG A 15 0.78 -20.05 -14.31
N LEU A 16 2.02 -20.43 -13.99
CA LEU A 16 3.20 -19.60 -14.16
C LEU A 16 3.45 -19.26 -15.62
N LYS A 17 3.32 -20.26 -16.50
CA LYS A 17 3.45 -20.10 -17.95
C LYS A 17 2.43 -19.13 -18.53
N THR A 18 1.21 -19.11 -17.99
CA THR A 18 0.16 -18.15 -18.39
C THR A 18 0.50 -16.72 -17.97
N HIS A 19 1.20 -16.55 -16.84
CA HIS A 19 1.65 -15.24 -16.35
C HIS A 19 2.94 -14.74 -16.99
N LYS A 20 3.61 -15.58 -17.77
CA LYS A 20 4.86 -15.26 -18.46
C LYS A 20 4.60 -14.20 -19.54
N ARG A 21 5.35 -13.09 -19.50
CA ARG A 21 5.26 -11.97 -20.46
C ARG A 21 6.50 -11.89 -21.36
N GLY A 22 6.30 -11.94 -22.67
CA GLY A 22 7.37 -11.80 -23.66
C GLY A 22 8.46 -12.86 -23.50
N ASP A 23 9.71 -12.41 -23.50
CA ASP A 23 10.92 -13.26 -23.43
C ASP A 23 11.46 -13.45 -22.01
N GLU A 24 10.70 -13.08 -20.96
CA GLU A 24 11.16 -13.23 -19.58
C GLU A 24 11.43 -14.70 -19.21
N SER A 25 12.31 -14.96 -18.26
CA SER A 25 12.53 -16.29 -17.69
C SER A 25 11.50 -16.61 -16.61
N PHE A 26 11.30 -17.90 -16.29
CA PHE A 26 10.41 -18.30 -15.20
C PHE A 26 10.82 -17.69 -13.84
N SER A 27 12.12 -17.51 -13.61
CA SER A 27 12.60 -16.85 -12.40
C SER A 27 12.21 -15.37 -12.36
N GLU A 28 12.26 -14.67 -13.49
CA GLU A 28 11.83 -13.26 -13.59
C GLU A 28 10.31 -13.11 -13.45
N THR A 29 9.52 -14.04 -14.02
CA THR A 29 8.08 -14.08 -13.78
C THR A 29 7.76 -14.28 -12.30
N LEU A 30 8.47 -15.20 -11.63
CA LEU A 30 8.28 -15.46 -10.19
C LEU A 30 8.67 -14.25 -9.34
N ASP A 31 9.83 -13.67 -9.60
CA ASP A 31 10.33 -12.49 -8.89
C ASP A 31 9.34 -11.32 -9.00
N ARG A 32 8.82 -11.07 -10.21
CA ARG A 32 7.79 -10.05 -10.45
C ARG A 32 6.51 -10.32 -9.69
N ILE A 33 5.97 -11.55 -9.75
CA ILE A 33 4.72 -11.89 -9.05
C ILE A 33 4.88 -11.75 -7.54
N LEU A 34 6.03 -12.15 -6.99
CA LEU A 34 6.31 -12.01 -5.56
C LEU A 34 6.42 -10.54 -5.16
N HIS A 35 7.14 -9.73 -5.94
CA HIS A 35 7.28 -8.29 -5.70
C HIS A 35 5.93 -7.53 -5.84
N GLU A 36 5.07 -7.96 -6.76
CA GLU A 36 3.70 -7.46 -6.89
C GLU A 36 2.83 -7.85 -5.69
N LEU A 37 3.00 -9.06 -5.13
CA LEU A 37 2.29 -9.52 -3.92
C LEU A 37 2.73 -8.77 -2.66
N ASP A 38 4.03 -8.51 -2.52
CA ASP A 38 4.61 -7.70 -1.43
C ASP A 38 4.16 -6.22 -1.50
N SER A 39 3.81 -5.74 -2.70
CA SER A 39 3.30 -4.38 -2.90
C SER A 39 1.80 -4.24 -2.63
N ASP A 40 1.08 -5.33 -2.35
CA ASP A 40 -0.31 -5.25 -1.92
C ASP A 40 -0.35 -4.87 -0.44
N TRP A 41 -0.81 -3.66 -0.14
CA TRP A 41 -0.99 -3.17 1.22
C TRP A 41 -1.92 -4.06 2.07
N ARG A 42 -2.75 -4.90 1.43
CA ARG A 42 -3.55 -5.92 2.13
C ARG A 42 -2.73 -7.13 2.58
N THR A 43 -1.58 -7.41 1.97
CA THR A 43 -0.62 -8.42 2.46
C THR A 43 0.08 -7.92 3.75
N ASN A 44 0.17 -6.60 3.95
CA ASN A 44 0.63 -5.99 5.21
C ASN A 44 -0.44 -5.98 6.32
N ALA A 45 -1.67 -6.47 6.05
CA ALA A 45 -2.67 -6.68 7.10
C ALA A 45 -2.19 -7.84 8.00
N GLY A 46 -1.47 -7.48 9.08
CA GLY A 46 -0.87 -8.41 10.04
C GLY A 46 0.63 -8.23 10.25
N PHE A 47 1.28 -7.24 9.63
CA PHE A 47 2.71 -6.95 9.85
C PHE A 47 2.98 -6.20 11.16
N LEU A 48 2.06 -5.30 11.55
CA LEU A 48 2.19 -4.52 12.76
C LEU A 48 1.78 -5.36 13.97
N SER A 49 2.62 -5.38 14.99
CA SER A 49 2.21 -5.80 16.33
C SER A 49 1.08 -4.90 16.85
N GLU A 50 0.37 -5.33 17.90
CA GLU A 50 -0.70 -4.53 18.51
C GLU A 50 -0.19 -3.14 18.96
N GLU A 51 1.07 -3.05 19.39
CA GLU A 51 1.74 -1.80 19.77
C GLU A 51 1.98 -0.90 18.55
N GLU A 52 2.60 -1.43 17.49
CA GLU A 52 2.88 -0.65 16.27
C GLU A 52 1.59 -0.23 15.55
N ALA A 53 0.53 -1.04 15.65
CA ALA A 53 -0.79 -0.70 15.13
C ALA A 53 -1.42 0.45 15.92
N ALA A 54 -1.33 0.42 17.26
CA ALA A 54 -1.83 1.49 18.12
C ALA A 54 -1.06 2.81 17.91
N ASP A 55 0.26 2.73 17.72
CA ASP A 55 1.09 3.90 17.41
C ASP A 55 0.69 4.54 16.07
N LEU A 56 0.49 3.72 15.03
CA LEU A 56 0.02 4.19 13.73
C LEU A 56 -1.38 4.82 13.83
N GLU A 57 -2.30 4.19 14.56
CA GLU A 57 -3.65 4.72 14.78
C GLU A 57 -3.63 6.08 15.50
N ALA A 58 -2.74 6.23 16.49
CA ALA A 58 -2.56 7.48 17.22
C ALA A 58 -1.98 8.61 16.35
N GLU A 59 -1.03 8.31 15.46
CA GLU A 59 -0.48 9.30 14.51
C GLU A 59 -1.51 9.69 13.45
N VAL A 60 -2.26 8.74 12.91
CA VAL A 60 -3.33 9.03 11.94
C VAL A 60 -4.41 9.89 12.57
N SER A 61 -4.83 9.58 13.79
CA SER A 61 -5.85 10.37 14.51
C SER A 61 -5.38 11.82 14.73
N ARG A 62 -4.14 12.00 15.19
CA ARG A 62 -3.55 13.35 15.35
C ARG A 62 -3.49 14.11 14.03
N GLY A 63 -3.05 13.47 12.96
CA GLY A 63 -3.02 14.11 11.64
C GLY A 63 -4.40 14.51 11.12
N LEU A 64 -5.45 13.76 11.47
CA LEU A 64 -6.82 14.12 11.11
C LEU A 64 -7.35 15.27 11.95
N GLU A 65 -7.05 15.31 13.25
CA GLU A 65 -7.38 16.43 14.15
C GLU A 65 -6.71 17.73 13.67
N ASP A 66 -5.41 17.69 13.38
CA ASP A 66 -4.66 18.86 12.87
C ASP A 66 -5.25 19.41 11.56
N VAL A 67 -5.73 18.51 10.69
CA VAL A 67 -6.36 18.88 9.43
C VAL A 67 -7.73 19.51 9.66
N ASP A 68 -8.54 18.94 10.56
CA ASP A 68 -9.86 19.48 10.92
C ASP A 68 -9.73 20.90 11.50
N ASP A 69 -8.82 21.10 12.46
CA ASP A 69 -8.52 22.40 13.04
C ASP A 69 -8.07 23.42 11.96
N SER A 70 -7.22 22.98 11.03
CA SER A 70 -6.77 23.83 9.92
C SER A 70 -7.90 24.22 8.98
N PHE A 71 -8.87 23.33 8.77
CA PHE A 71 -10.05 23.61 7.93
C PHE A 71 -11.04 24.54 8.63
N ASP A 72 -11.21 24.40 9.94
CA ASP A 72 -12.05 25.30 10.74
C ASP A 72 -11.47 26.72 10.74
N GLU A 73 -10.16 26.88 10.96
CA GLU A 73 -9.52 28.20 10.91
C GLU A 73 -9.62 28.85 9.52
N LEU A 74 -9.47 28.04 8.47
CA LEU A 74 -9.66 28.52 7.09
C LEU A 74 -11.13 28.90 6.81
N GLY A 75 -12.08 28.16 7.39
CA GLY A 75 -13.51 28.43 7.31
C GLY A 75 -13.87 29.76 7.97
N ASP A 76 -13.36 30.00 9.17
CA ASP A 76 -13.55 31.24 9.91
C ASP A 76 -12.95 32.45 9.15
N GLU A 77 -11.74 32.31 8.56
CA GLU A 77 -11.14 33.38 7.75
C GLU A 77 -11.98 33.70 6.50
N VAL A 78 -12.60 32.69 5.89
CA VAL A 78 -13.49 32.88 4.73
C VAL A 78 -14.79 33.58 5.15
N ASP A 79 -15.40 33.17 6.27
CA ASP A 79 -16.62 33.79 6.80
C ASP A 79 -16.40 35.26 7.18
N ASP A 80 -15.28 35.57 7.83
CA ASP A 80 -14.89 36.93 8.19
C ASP A 80 -14.70 37.82 6.94
N ARG A 81 -14.08 37.30 5.87
CA ARG A 81 -13.95 38.04 4.60
C ARG A 81 -15.30 38.33 3.96
N LEU A 82 -16.21 37.36 3.95
CA LEU A 82 -17.53 37.52 3.35
C LEU A 82 -18.42 38.47 4.15
N SER A 83 -18.30 38.45 5.48
CA SER A 83 -19.04 39.33 6.39
C SER A 83 -18.51 40.77 6.39
N GLY A 84 -17.22 40.99 6.10
CA GLY A 84 -16.61 42.32 6.02
C GLY A 84 -16.85 43.09 4.70
N GLU A 85 -17.40 42.43 3.67
CA GLU A 85 -17.65 43.00 2.34
C GLU A 85 -19.09 43.56 2.14
N SER A 86 -19.90 43.63 3.20
CA SER A 86 -21.28 44.17 3.19
C SER A 86 -21.43 45.60 3.74
#